data_AF-A0A3P6FMZ4-F1
#
_entry.id   AF-A0A3P6FMZ4-F1
#
_cell.length_a   1.000
_cell.length_b   1.000
_cell.length_c   1.000
_cell.angle_alpha   90.00
_cell.angle_beta   90.00
_cell.angle_gamma   90.00
#
_symmetry.space_group_name_H-M   'P 1'
#
loop_
_entity.id
_entity.type
_entity.pdbx_description
1 polymer ?
#
loop_
_entity_poly.entity_id
_entity_poly.type
_entity_poly.pdbx_seq_one_letter_code
_entity_poly.pdbx_strand_id
1 'polypeptide(L)'
;MNEARANINTLANDLQVTLTIKNYNPNATSRLDVDLIITDLEGTNRPPTMEEVNDMCIVCFGNYSQHNNLCTLTCGHSFHFACIDQWLRRNISCPIRRESNL
;
A
#
# COMPACT_ATOMS: atom_id res chain seq x y z
N MET A 1 20.29 -14.49 16.96
CA MET A 1 20.70 -13.61 15.86
C MET A 1 19.98 -14.09 14.61
N ASN A 2 19.29 -13.19 13.93
CA ASN A 2 18.72 -13.46 12.61
C ASN A 2 19.85 -13.38 11.59
N GLU A 3 19.78 -14.18 10.54
CA GLU A 3 20.80 -14.23 9.48
C GLU A 3 20.15 -13.90 8.14
N ALA A 4 20.84 -13.12 7.31
CA ALA A 4 20.39 -12.69 5.99
C ALA A 4 21.44 -13.06 4.94
N ARG A 5 20.99 -13.62 3.81
CA ARG A 5 21.82 -13.91 2.64
C ARG A 5 21.16 -13.29 1.42
N ALA A 6 21.91 -12.51 0.65
CA ALA A 6 21.43 -11.92 -0.60
C ALA A 6 22.18 -12.51 -1.79
N ASN A 7 21.46 -12.77 -2.88
CA ASN A 7 22.00 -13.19 -4.16
C ASN A 7 21.49 -12.24 -5.24
N ILE A 8 22.40 -11.70 -6.05
CA ILE A 8 22.09 -10.71 -7.09
C ILE A 8 22.21 -11.41 -8.44
N ASN A 9 21.12 -11.44 -9.20
CA ASN A 9 21.14 -11.88 -10.59
C ASN A 9 20.98 -10.66 -11.51
N THR A 10 22.10 -10.12 -11.98
CA THR A 10 22.15 -8.95 -12.86
C THR A 10 21.55 -9.17 -14.25
N LEU A 11 21.42 -10.42 -14.71
CA LEU A 11 20.84 -10.73 -16.01
C LEU A 11 19.30 -10.63 -16.02
N ALA A 12 18.67 -10.96 -14.89
CA ALA A 12 17.22 -10.89 -14.71
C ALA A 12 16.75 -9.60 -14.01
N ASN A 13 17.70 -8.77 -13.53
CA ASN A 13 17.43 -7.65 -12.64
C ASN A 13 16.75 -8.06 -11.32
N ASP A 14 17.07 -9.27 -10.84
CA ASP A 14 16.46 -9.87 -9.66
C ASP A 14 17.41 -9.81 -8.46
N LEU A 15 16.87 -9.44 -7.30
CA LEU A 15 17.53 -9.58 -5.99
C LEU A 15 16.79 -10.63 -5.17
N GLN A 16 17.42 -11.77 -4.91
CA GLN A 16 16.88 -12.80 -4.04
C GLN A 16 17.48 -12.67 -2.63
N VAL A 17 16.63 -12.49 -1.62
CA VAL A 17 17.05 -12.40 -0.21
C VAL A 17 16.42 -13.55 0.58
N THR A 18 17.26 -14.34 1.23
CA THR A 18 16.82 -15.40 2.16
C THR A 18 17.07 -14.92 3.60
N LEU A 19 15.98 -14.80 4.37
CA LEU A 19 16.00 -14.38 5.76
C LEU A 19 15.63 -15.56 6.67
N THR A 20 16.48 -15.85 7.66
CA THR A 20 16.18 -16.83 8.71
C THR A 20 15.81 -16.11 10.00
N ILE A 21 14.52 -16.14 10.36
CA ILE A 21 13.99 -15.50 11.57
C ILE A 21 13.80 -16.55 12.66
N LYS A 22 14.50 -16.40 13.79
CA LYS A 22 14.26 -17.24 14.99
C LYS A 22 13.06 -16.70 15.77
N ASN A 23 12.25 -17.58 16.36
CA ASN A 23 11.02 -17.22 17.10
C ASN A 23 10.02 -16.41 16.23
N TYR A 24 9.89 -16.82 14.97
CA TYR A 24 8.94 -16.22 14.04
C TYR A 24 7.50 -16.37 14.56
N ASN A 25 6.77 -15.25 14.57
CA ASN A 25 5.34 -15.22 14.83
C ASN A 25 4.59 -15.40 13.50
N PRO A 26 3.91 -16.54 13.26
CA PRO A 26 3.17 -16.78 12.03
C PRO A 26 2.02 -15.81 11.79
N ASN A 27 1.58 -15.08 12.81
CA ASN A 27 0.56 -14.03 12.69
C ASN A 27 1.14 -12.67 12.28
N ALA A 28 2.47 -12.54 12.12
CA ALA A 28 3.15 -11.29 11.77
C ALA A 28 3.61 -11.20 10.30
N THR A 29 3.44 -12.27 9.51
CA THR A 29 3.90 -12.35 8.10
C THR A 29 3.17 -11.42 7.16
N SER A 30 1.90 -11.12 7.44
CA SER A 30 1.04 -10.32 6.54
C SER A 30 1.52 -8.87 6.37
N ARG A 31 2.55 -8.43 7.11
CA ARG A 31 3.07 -7.07 7.07
C ARG A 31 4.18 -6.84 6.05
N LEU A 32 4.86 -7.88 5.58
CA LEU A 32 5.91 -7.71 4.56
C LEU A 32 5.31 -7.19 3.24
N ASP A 33 4.14 -7.70 2.85
CA ASP A 33 3.43 -7.23 1.66
C ASP A 33 2.94 -5.79 1.82
N VAL A 34 2.53 -5.40 3.03
CA VAL A 34 2.01 -4.05 3.31
C VAL A 34 3.08 -2.98 3.09
N ASP A 35 4.30 -3.19 3.59
CA ASP A 35 5.37 -2.19 3.46
C ASP A 35 5.83 -2.04 1.99
N LEU A 36 5.80 -3.13 1.20
CA LEU A 36 6.01 -3.07 -0.25
C LEU A 36 4.90 -2.29 -0.96
N ILE A 37 3.62 -2.58 -0.63
CA ILE A 37 2.48 -1.85 -1.18
C ILE A 37 2.58 -0.36 -0.85
N ILE A 38 2.89 0.02 0.40
CA ILE A 38 3.02 1.42 0.81
C ILE A 38 4.13 2.13 0.00
N THR A 39 5.26 1.45 -0.24
CA THR A 39 6.33 1.98 -1.09
C THR A 39 5.83 2.29 -2.50
N ASP A 40 4.96 1.44 -3.07
CA ASP A 40 4.34 1.69 -4.38
C ASP A 40 3.32 2.85 -4.35
N LEU A 41 2.59 3.04 -3.24
CA LEU A 41 1.63 4.15 -3.10
C LEU A 41 2.32 5.50 -3.18
N GLU A 42 3.51 5.64 -2.57
CA GLU A 42 4.29 6.87 -2.62
C GLU A 42 4.57 7.31 -4.06
N GLY A 43 4.80 6.36 -4.97
CA GLY A 43 5.00 6.61 -6.40
C GLY A 43 3.75 7.15 -7.13
N THR A 44 2.56 6.99 -6.55
CA THR A 44 1.28 7.46 -7.12
C THR A 44 0.74 8.70 -6.40
N ASN A 45 1.49 9.25 -5.45
CA ASN A 45 1.08 10.41 -4.68
C ASN A 45 1.04 11.66 -5.57
N ARG A 46 -0.14 12.29 -5.65
CA ARG A 46 -0.37 13.49 -6.45
C ARG A 46 -1.41 14.42 -5.81
N PRO A 47 -1.39 15.72 -6.11
CA PRO A 47 -2.51 16.58 -5.75
C PRO A 47 -3.80 16.19 -6.49
N PRO A 48 -4.98 16.54 -5.95
CA PRO A 48 -6.25 16.42 -6.67
C PRO A 48 -6.28 17.33 -7.90
N THR A 49 -6.92 16.88 -8.97
CA THR A 49 -7.23 17.77 -10.10
C THR A 49 -8.39 18.71 -9.75
N MET A 50 -8.60 19.77 -10.55
CA MET A 50 -9.73 20.69 -10.37
C MET A 50 -11.10 20.01 -10.52
N GLU A 51 -11.16 18.88 -11.21
CA GLU A 51 -12.38 18.09 -11.35
C GLU A 51 -12.64 17.23 -10.11
N GLU A 52 -11.58 16.77 -9.44
CA GLU A 52 -11.64 15.88 -8.27
C GLU A 52 -11.75 16.63 -6.93
N VAL A 53 -11.52 17.95 -6.85
CA VAL A 53 -11.49 18.69 -5.56
C VAL A 53 -12.76 18.57 -4.72
N ASN A 54 -13.90 18.31 -5.38
CA ASN A 54 -15.21 18.13 -4.75
C ASN A 54 -15.59 16.66 -4.57
N ASP A 55 -14.78 15.73 -5.08
CA ASP A 55 -14.97 14.30 -4.81
C ASP A 55 -14.60 13.98 -3.36
N MET A 56 -15.14 12.88 -2.87
CA MET A 56 -15.04 12.49 -1.47
C MET A 56 -14.17 11.25 -1.26
N CYS A 57 -13.30 11.32 -0.26
CA CYS A 57 -12.60 10.15 0.24
C CYS A 57 -13.56 9.29 1.07
N ILE A 58 -13.85 8.07 0.64
CA ILE A 58 -14.78 7.19 1.39
C ILE A 58 -14.24 6.70 2.75
N VAL A 59 -12.95 6.88 3.02
CA VAL A 59 -12.33 6.46 4.28
C VAL A 59 -12.58 7.48 5.39
N CYS A 60 -12.48 8.79 5.08
CA CYS A 60 -12.71 9.86 6.06
C CYS A 60 -13.99 10.67 5.81
N PHE A 61 -14.70 10.41 4.71
CA PHE A 61 -15.87 11.17 4.24
C PHE A 61 -15.61 12.67 4.01
N GLY A 62 -14.34 13.05 3.82
CA GLY A 62 -13.91 14.42 3.53
C GLY A 62 -13.66 14.64 2.04
N ASN A 63 -13.84 15.87 1.57
CA ASN A 63 -13.53 16.26 0.20
C ASN A 63 -12.02 16.20 -0.06
N TYR A 64 -11.63 15.89 -1.30
CA TYR A 64 -10.21 15.85 -1.68
C TYR A 64 -9.48 17.19 -1.59
N SER A 65 -10.20 18.30 -1.55
CA SER A 65 -9.65 19.63 -1.24
C SER A 65 -9.11 19.79 0.19
N GLN A 66 -9.52 18.93 1.14
CA GLN A 66 -9.15 19.08 2.56
C GLN A 66 -7.71 18.64 2.86
N HIS A 67 -7.10 17.83 2.00
CA HIS A 67 -5.74 17.32 2.17
C HIS A 67 -4.97 17.39 0.86
N ASN A 68 -3.65 17.56 0.96
CA ASN A 68 -2.86 17.95 -0.20
C ASN A 68 -2.63 16.83 -1.22
N ASN A 69 -2.82 15.57 -0.84
CA ASN A 69 -2.26 14.42 -1.55
C ASN A 69 -3.24 13.26 -1.65
N LEU A 70 -3.53 12.86 -2.88
CA LEU A 70 -4.25 11.66 -3.25
C LEU A 70 -3.28 10.56 -3.68
N CYS A 71 -3.75 9.33 -3.54
CA CYS A 71 -3.11 8.14 -4.06
C CYS A 71 -4.16 7.30 -4.78
N THR A 72 -3.79 6.74 -5.94
CA THR A 72 -4.65 5.87 -6.73
C THR A 72 -4.12 4.46 -6.68
N LEU A 73 -4.93 3.52 -6.18
CA LEU A 73 -4.60 2.10 -6.16
C LEU A 73 -4.61 1.51 -7.58
N THR A 74 -3.98 0.35 -7.75
CA THR A 74 -3.97 -0.39 -9.03
C THR A 74 -5.36 -0.76 -9.55
N CYS A 75 -6.37 -0.81 -8.68
CA CYS A 75 -7.77 -0.99 -9.06
C CYS A 75 -8.46 0.29 -9.59
N GLY A 76 -7.75 1.42 -9.68
CA GLY A 76 -8.23 2.70 -10.21
C GLY A 76 -8.95 3.60 -9.18
N HIS A 77 -9.03 3.20 -7.91
CA HIS A 77 -9.70 3.98 -6.88
C HIS A 77 -8.75 4.94 -6.17
N SER A 78 -9.14 6.21 -6.06
CA SER A 78 -8.37 7.26 -5.39
C SER A 78 -8.82 7.47 -3.94
N PHE A 79 -7.87 7.86 -3.08
CA PHE A 79 -8.10 8.19 -1.68
C PHE A 79 -7.08 9.24 -1.22
N HIS A 80 -7.31 9.91 -0.10
CA HIS A 80 -6.22 10.63 0.56
C HIS A 80 -5.09 9.68 0.91
N PHE A 81 -3.85 10.08 0.62
CA PHE A 81 -2.66 9.28 0.90
C PHE A 81 -2.62 8.81 2.36
N ALA A 82 -2.82 9.73 3.32
CA ALA A 82 -2.81 9.39 4.74
C ALA A 82 -3.94 8.42 5.14
N CYS A 83 -5.11 8.54 4.52
CA CYS A 83 -6.23 7.66 4.81
C CYS A 83 -5.98 6.24 4.30
N ILE A 84 -5.45 6.11 3.08
CA ILE A 84 -5.20 4.79 2.50
C ILE A 84 -3.96 4.11 3.08
N ASP A 85 -2.91 4.87 3.43
CA ASP A 85 -1.75 4.35 4.18
C ASP A 85 -2.20 3.74 5.52
N GLN A 86 -3.02 4.47 6.29
CA GLN A 86 -3.53 3.95 7.57
C GLN A 86 -4.43 2.72 7.38
N TRP A 87 -5.24 2.70 6.33
CA TRP A 87 -6.11 1.56 6.02
C TRP A 87 -5.29 0.31 5.66
N LEU A 88 -4.30 0.46 4.77
CA LEU A 88 -3.48 -0.66 4.28
C LEU A 88 -2.58 -1.26 5.35
N ARG A 89 -2.22 -0.48 6.38
CA ARG A 89 -1.58 -0.98 7.61
C ARG A 89 -2.45 -1.99 8.38
N ARG A 90 -3.76 -2.02 8.15
CA ARG A 90 -4.73 -2.90 8.83
C ARG A 90 -5.39 -3.91 7.90
N ASN A 91 -5.62 -3.55 6.63
CA ASN A 91 -6.30 -4.37 5.63
C ASN A 91 -5.60 -4.20 4.27
N ILE A 92 -5.11 -5.28 3.66
CA ILE A 92 -4.41 -5.22 2.35
C ILE A 92 -5.35 -5.06 1.13
N SER A 93 -6.61 -4.71 1.35
CA SER A 93 -7.63 -4.62 0.29
C SER A 93 -8.10 -3.18 0.08
N CYS A 94 -8.49 -2.87 -1.15
CA CYS A 94 -9.08 -1.58 -1.49
C CYS A 94 -10.38 -1.36 -0.69
N PRO A 95 -10.55 -0.21 -0.01
CA PRO A 95 -11.76 0.09 0.77
C PRO A 95 -13.08 0.01 -0.03
N ILE A 96 -13.03 0.18 -1.35
CA ILE A 96 -14.20 0.11 -2.24
C ILE A 96 -14.50 -1.33 -2.67
N ARG A 97 -13.50 -2.21 -2.68
CA ARG A 97 -13.69 -3.62 -3.07
C ARG A 97 -14.34 -4.34 -1.89
N ARG A 98 -15.67 -4.45 -1.93
CA ARG A 98 -16.38 -5.49 -1.21
C ARG A 98 -16.04 -6.80 -1.91
N GLU A 99 -15.50 -7.77 -1.19
CA GLU A 99 -15.37 -9.13 -1.71
C GLU A 99 -16.77 -9.63 -2.09
N SER A 100 -17.10 -9.60 -3.38
CA SER A 100 -18.20 -10.40 -3.92
C SER A 100 -17.65 -11.81 -4.16
N ASN A 101 -17.46 -12.57 -3.08
CA ASN A 101 -17.39 -14.03 -3.18
C ASN A 101 -18.84 -14.54 -3.16
N LEU A 102 -19.39 -14.80 -4.34
CA LEU A 102 -20.40 -15.83 -4.56
C LEU A 102 -19.68 -17.03 -5.17
#